data_AF-A0A0S7Y1E2-F1
#
_entry.id   AF-A0A0S7Y1E2-F1
#
_cell.length_a   1.000
_cell.length_b   1.000
_cell.length_c   1.000
_cell.angle_alpha   90.00
_cell.angle_beta   90.00
_cell.angle_gamma   90.00
#
_symmetry.space_group_name_H-M   'P 1'
#
loop_
_entity.id
_entity.type
_entity.pdbx_description
1 polymer ?
#
loop_
_entity_poly.entity_id
_entity_poly.type
_entity_poly.pdbx_seq_one_letter_code
_entity_poly.pdbx_strand_id
1 'polypeptide(L)'
;MRTREEQIEQRCQQMPDIHLANYKRAMRGRSMKAAIKAFCLECVCWQKEEVRLCTDLGCPLYPYRPYKNSANRYPERRSFGSESKNNGRGA
;
A
#
# COMPACT_ATOMS: atom_id res chain seq x y z
N MET A 1 34.98 -8.93 7.15
CA MET A 1 33.62 -9.17 6.59
C MET A 1 32.62 -8.82 7.67
N ARG A 2 31.51 -8.14 7.34
CA ARG A 2 30.47 -7.82 8.33
C ARG A 2 29.62 -9.07 8.63
N THR A 3 29.23 -9.27 9.88
CA THR A 3 28.30 -10.35 10.24
C THR A 3 26.90 -10.03 9.71
N ARG A 4 26.05 -11.05 9.55
CA ARG A 4 24.64 -10.86 9.16
C ARG A 4 23.91 -9.92 10.14
N GLU A 5 24.25 -9.99 11.42
CA GLU A 5 23.64 -9.19 12.48
C GLU A 5 24.06 -7.72 12.39
N GLU A 6 25.35 -7.44 12.15
CA GLU A 6 25.85 -6.08 11.91
C GLU A 6 25.18 -5.42 10.71
N GLN A 7 24.95 -6.17 9.62
CA GLN A 7 24.25 -5.66 8.44
C GLN A 7 22.78 -5.29 8.74
N ILE A 8 22.10 -6.09 9.56
CA ILE A 8 20.72 -5.83 10.00
C ILE A 8 20.67 -4.57 10.87
N GLU A 9 21.62 -4.43 11.79
CA GLU A 9 21.71 -3.30 12.70
C GLU A 9 21.96 -1.98 11.96
N GLN A 10 22.92 -1.97 11.03
CA GLN A 10 23.21 -0.80 10.19
C GLN A 10 21.98 -0.34 9.41
N ARG A 11 21.17 -1.28 8.91
CA ARG A 11 19.93 -0.97 8.20
C ARG A 11 18.84 -0.43 9.14
N CYS A 12 18.79 -0.93 10.38
CA CYS A 12 17.88 -0.39 11.40
C CYS A 12 18.24 1.05 11.80
N GLN A 13 19.53 1.41 11.84
CA GLN A 13 19.96 2.78 12.18
C GLN A 13 19.54 3.82 11.14
N GLN A 14 19.43 3.42 9.87
CA GLN A 14 19.01 4.30 8.77
C GLN A 14 17.48 4.39 8.60
N MET A 15 16.72 3.64 9.40
CA MET A 15 15.27 3.48 9.25
C MET A 15 14.50 4.32 10.27
N PRO A 16 13.37 4.96 9.88
CA PRO A 16 12.48 5.61 10.82
C PRO A 16 11.86 4.62 11.83
N ASP A 17 11.75 5.04 13.10
CA ASP A 17 11.30 4.19 14.21
C ASP A 17 9.96 3.48 13.97
N ILE A 18 9.03 4.17 13.29
CA ILE A 18 7.68 3.67 12.98
C ILE A 18 7.74 2.37 12.15
N HIS A 19 8.78 2.19 11.33
CA HIS A 19 8.90 1.03 10.44
C HIS A 19 9.77 -0.11 11.01
N LEU A 20 10.56 0.18 12.06
CA LEU A 20 11.49 -0.79 12.68
C LEU A 20 10.82 -2.09 13.07
N ALA A 21 9.61 -2.02 13.65
CA ALA A 21 8.90 -3.21 14.09
C ALA A 21 8.55 -4.15 12.91
N ASN A 22 8.16 -3.59 11.75
CA ASN A 22 7.88 -4.39 10.56
C ASN A 22 9.17 -5.00 9.99
N TYR A 23 10.25 -4.23 9.92
CA TYR A 23 11.54 -4.71 9.42
C TYR A 23 12.13 -5.81 10.32
N LYS A 24 12.14 -5.62 11.64
CA LYS A 24 12.57 -6.66 12.60
C LYS A 24 11.73 -7.93 12.48
N ARG A 25 10.42 -7.80 12.24
CA ARG A 25 9.55 -8.95 11.98
C ARG A 25 9.92 -9.67 10.67
N ALA A 26 10.26 -8.93 9.63
CA ALA A 26 10.74 -9.50 8.36
C ALA A 26 12.04 -10.30 8.56
N MET A 27 13.02 -9.74 9.28
CA MET A 27 14.32 -10.39 9.49
C MET A 27 14.26 -11.68 10.33
N ARG A 28 13.18 -11.89 11.10
CA ARG A 28 12.89 -13.17 11.78
C ARG A 28 12.46 -14.29 10.83
N GLY A 29 12.13 -14.01 9.57
CA GLY A 29 11.82 -15.00 8.54
C GLY A 29 10.45 -15.69 8.64
N ARG A 30 9.57 -15.27 9.55
CA ARG A 30 8.28 -15.96 9.82
C ARG A 30 7.09 -15.37 9.06
N SER A 31 7.27 -14.32 8.28
CA SER A 31 6.16 -13.63 7.62
C SER A 31 6.58 -13.00 6.30
N MET A 32 6.23 -13.67 5.19
CA MET A 32 6.50 -13.17 3.85
C MET A 32 5.80 -11.83 3.58
N LYS A 33 4.58 -11.64 4.11
CA LYS A 33 3.89 -10.34 4.06
C LYS A 33 4.68 -9.22 4.73
N ALA A 34 5.34 -9.49 5.87
CA ALA A 34 6.18 -8.51 6.54
C ALA A 34 7.45 -8.19 5.73
N ALA A 35 8.06 -9.21 5.10
CA ALA A 35 9.22 -9.03 4.24
C ALA A 35 8.91 -8.16 3.01
N ILE A 36 7.83 -8.49 2.29
CA ILE A 36 7.38 -7.70 1.13
C ILE A 36 7.04 -6.28 1.56
N LYS A 37 6.33 -6.11 2.68
CA LYS A 37 6.00 -4.78 3.20
C LYS A 37 7.23 -3.95 3.55
N ALA A 38 8.21 -4.54 4.24
CA ALA A 38 9.44 -3.86 4.59
C ALA A 38 10.23 -3.46 3.33
N PHE A 39 10.32 -4.36 2.34
CA PHE A 39 10.98 -4.08 1.07
C PHE A 39 10.29 -2.97 0.27
N CYS A 40 8.96 -3.02 0.15
CA CYS A 40 8.23 -1.97 -0.57
C CYS A 40 8.40 -0.60 0.11
N LEU A 41 8.32 -0.55 1.45
CA LEU A 41 8.53 0.71 2.19
C LEU A 41 9.94 1.25 1.98
N GLU A 42 10.94 0.37 2.05
CA GLU A 42 12.33 0.74 1.83
C GLU A 42 12.61 1.25 0.41
N CYS A 43 12.03 0.61 -0.60
CA CYS A 43 12.15 0.98 -2.01
C CYS A 43 11.68 2.42 -2.27
N VAL A 44 10.62 2.86 -1.58
CA VAL A 44 10.06 4.22 -1.70
C VAL A 44 10.49 5.15 -0.56
N CYS A 45 11.67 4.93 0.01
CA CYS A 45 12.25 5.78 1.05
C CYS A 45 11.34 5.98 2.28
N TRP A 46 10.69 4.90 2.72
CA TRP A 46 9.82 4.83 3.90
C TRP A 46 8.51 5.63 3.79
N GLN A 47 8.14 6.08 2.59
CA GLN A 47 6.90 6.81 2.32
C GLN A 47 5.75 5.85 1.98
N LYS A 48 4.84 5.65 2.94
CA LYS A 48 3.72 4.71 2.78
C LYS A 48 2.80 5.07 1.59
N GLU A 49 2.59 6.36 1.33
CA GLU A 49 1.72 6.81 0.24
C GLU A 49 2.31 6.49 -1.13
N GLU A 50 3.62 6.63 -1.28
CA GLU A 50 4.34 6.26 -2.50
C GLU A 50 4.21 4.77 -2.83
N VAL A 51 4.06 3.89 -1.82
CA VAL A 51 3.76 2.47 -2.09
C VAL A 51 2.39 2.31 -2.77
N ARG A 52 1.41 3.14 -2.43
CA ARG A 52 0.07 3.11 -3.05
C ARG A 52 0.10 3.64 -4.48
N LEU A 53 0.87 4.72 -4.68
CA LEU A 53 0.99 5.44 -5.95
C LEU A 53 2.06 4.86 -6.89
N CYS A 54 2.85 3.88 -6.44
CA CYS A 54 3.91 3.25 -7.22
C CYS A 54 3.40 2.76 -8.59
N THR A 55 4.05 3.22 -9.66
CA THR A 55 3.69 2.94 -11.06
C THR A 55 4.60 1.91 -11.72
N ASP A 56 5.52 1.29 -10.97
CA ASP A 56 6.40 0.23 -11.48
C ASP A 56 5.63 -1.09 -11.65
N LEU A 57 4.93 -1.20 -12.78
CA LEU A 57 4.16 -2.38 -13.17
C LEU A 57 5.06 -3.58 -13.51
N GLY A 58 6.35 -3.34 -13.81
CA GLY A 58 7.33 -4.38 -14.09
C GLY A 58 7.94 -5.00 -12.84
N CYS A 59 7.71 -4.40 -11.66
CA CYS A 59 8.19 -4.94 -10.40
C CYS A 59 7.62 -6.35 -10.14
N PRO A 60 8.45 -7.38 -9.88
CA PRO A 60 7.97 -8.72 -9.56
C PRO A 60 7.14 -8.77 -8.27
N LEU A 61 7.26 -7.76 -7.40
CA LEU A 61 6.46 -7.63 -6.19
C LEU A 61 5.15 -6.86 -6.39
N TYR A 62 4.89 -6.28 -7.57
CA TYR A 62 3.65 -5.54 -7.86
C TYR A 62 2.36 -6.33 -7.55
N PRO A 63 2.27 -7.65 -7.85
CA PRO A 63 1.10 -8.45 -7.49
C PRO A 63 0.90 -8.60 -5.97
N TYR A 64 1.98 -8.56 -5.20
CA TYR A 64 2.00 -8.78 -3.75
C TYR A 64 2.13 -7.49 -2.93
N ARG A 65 2.18 -6.34 -3.59
CA ARG A 65 2.39 -5.03 -2.98
C ARG A 65 1.35 -4.76 -1.89
N PRO A 66 1.78 -4.28 -0.70
CA PRO A 66 0.85 -3.90 0.35
C PRO A 66 0.04 -2.66 -0.05
N TYR A 67 -1.06 -2.40 0.67
CA TYR A 67 -1.86 -1.17 0.53
C TYR A 67 -2.58 -0.97 -0.81
N LYS A 68 -2.83 -2.04 -1.58
CA LYS A 68 -3.77 -1.97 -2.71
C LYS A 68 -5.08 -1.40 -2.19
N ASN A 69 -5.54 -0.31 -2.79
CA ASN A 69 -6.82 0.28 -2.44
C ASN A 69 -7.89 -0.81 -2.56
N SER A 70 -8.61 -1.08 -1.48
CA SER A 70 -9.84 -1.87 -1.50
C SER A 70 -10.98 -1.09 -2.17
N ALA A 71 -10.68 -0.39 -3.28
CA ALA A 71 -11.61 0.42 -4.06
C ALA A 71 -12.51 -0.44 -4.97
N ASN A 72 -12.67 -1.73 -4.65
CA ASN A 72 -13.81 -2.52 -5.10
C ASN A 72 -14.75 -2.84 -3.94
N ARG A 73 -15.07 -1.81 -3.15
CA ARG A 73 -16.38 -1.67 -2.51
C ARG A 73 -17.02 -0.40 -3.05
N TYR A 74 -17.15 -0.31 -4.37
CA TYR A 74 -18.09 0.66 -4.92
C TYR A 74 -19.48 0.05 -4.68
N PRO A 75 -20.35 0.61 -3.81
CA PRO A 75 -21.75 0.23 -3.88
C PRO A 75 -22.23 0.67 -5.25
N GLU A 76 -22.63 -0.31 -6.07
CA GLU A 76 -23.38 -0.13 -7.31
C GLU A 76 -24.21 1.15 -7.22
N ARG A 77 -23.90 2.11 -8.10
CA ARG A 77 -24.53 3.42 -8.16
C ARG A 77 -26.03 3.15 -8.30
N ARG A 78 -26.83 3.28 -7.23
CA ARG A 78 -28.29 3.30 -7.37
C ARG A 78 -28.61 4.44 -8.31
N SER A 79 -29.09 4.10 -9.50
CA SER A 79 -29.57 5.03 -10.51
C SER A 79 -30.67 5.88 -9.87
N PHE A 80 -30.36 7.12 -9.47
CA PHE A 80 -31.39 8.10 -9.19
C PHE A 80 -32.02 8.46 -10.54
N GLY A 81 -33.17 7.85 -10.84
CA GLY A 81 -33.98 8.20 -11.99
C GLY A 81 -34.30 9.69 -11.96
N SER A 82 -33.87 10.40 -12.99
CA SER A 82 -34.37 11.74 -13.28
C SER A 82 -35.67 11.60 -14.07
N GLU A 83 -36.81 11.54 -13.40
CA GLU A 83 -38.10 11.75 -14.08
C GLU A 83 -38.34 13.27 -14.22
N SER A 84 -38.40 13.68 -15.48
CA SER A 84 -38.50 15.04 -15.96
C SER A 84 -39.79 15.73 -15.50
N LYS A 85 -39.66 17.01 -15.14
CA LYS A 85 -40.76 17.93 -14.94
C LYS A 85 -41.63 18.00 -16.19
N ASN A 86 -42.94 17.77 -16.06
CA ASN A 86 -43.93 18.29 -17.01
C ASN A 86 -44.91 19.20 -16.25
N ASN A 87 -44.75 20.50 -16.45
CA ASN A 87 -45.61 21.57 -15.93
C ASN A 87 -46.60 21.94 -17.04
N GLY A 88 -47.82 21.42 -16.98
CA GLY A 88 -48.92 21.80 -17.86
C GLY A 88 -49.96 22.61 -17.10
N ARG A 89 -49.95 23.93 -17.29
CA ARG A 89 -51.05 24.85 -16.93
C ARG A 89 -51.83 25.19 -18.20
N GLY A 90 -53.15 25.33 -18.09
CA GLY A 90 -54.07 25.90 -19.10
C GLY A 90 -55.14 24.90 -19.52
N ALA A 91 -56.43 25.21 -19.54
CA ALA A 91 -57.18 26.45 -19.31
C ALA A 91 -58.59 26.09 -18.81
#